data_AF-A0A0L6JJQ3-F1
#
_entry.id   AF-A0A0L6JJQ3-F1
#
_cell.length_a   1.000
_cell.length_b   1.000
_cell.length_c   1.000
_cell.angle_alpha   90.00
_cell.angle_beta   90.00
_cell.angle_gamma   90.00
#
_symmetry.space_group_name_H-M   'P 1'
#
loop_
_entity.id
_entity.type
_entity.pdbx_description
1 polymer ?
#
loop_
_entity_poly.entity_id
_entity_poly.type
_entity_poly.pdbx_seq_one_letter_code
_entity_poly.pdbx_strand_id
1 'polypeptide(L)'
;MYQKYGGDPIPNFNAIEEVREDEYFVEASVSSGSNFAAVKSTLRNRSAWPAKVLYDASFRYFVDLTELVEKGIKPEDIKVTLGYSEGAQISGLLPWDSSKNIYYANITFVPGSAVYPGGQSAHRREVQFRIEAPIGTTGWDNTNDFSFNGISSSGTTLSKAPNIPVYNEGKLLAGNEPKGNSTATPTPKVTIPPVSGYIDADFSYLAANSSKIKSGFKVEIKGSDLSAITDENGYFKINNIPLEVYNKGTYELVISKKNYLTRTYRLPIVDLPLGSDNDLERIFDAIAPENPIKIWVGDMEKNGIQDGAINMSDIIEIAKVFNSISGDSKYDGDSDFTKDGSINMADVIVVAKHFNATNSSYPQ
;
A
#
# COMPACT_ATOMS: atom_id res chain seq x y z
N MET A 1 21.33 -18.24 -41.10
CA MET A 1 22.61 -17.54 -41.35
C MET A 1 23.72 -18.06 -40.44
N TYR A 2 23.59 -17.96 -39.11
CA TYR A 2 24.57 -18.52 -38.16
C TYR A 2 24.94 -20.00 -38.44
N GLN A 3 23.95 -20.90 -38.61
CA GLN A 3 24.21 -22.30 -38.96
C GLN A 3 24.97 -22.50 -40.29
N LYS A 4 24.88 -21.54 -41.22
CA LYS A 4 25.51 -21.62 -42.55
C LYS A 4 26.90 -20.95 -42.59
N TYR A 5 27.14 -19.96 -41.73
CA TYR A 5 28.32 -19.09 -41.81
C TYR A 5 29.09 -18.94 -40.48
N GLY A 6 28.64 -19.55 -39.38
CA GLY A 6 29.24 -19.41 -38.04
C GLY A 6 29.06 -18.01 -37.43
N GLY A 7 29.93 -17.69 -36.47
CA GLY A 7 30.02 -16.39 -35.79
C GLY A 7 30.03 -16.52 -34.27
N ASP A 8 31.20 -16.52 -33.64
CA ASP A 8 31.29 -16.75 -32.19
C ASP A 8 30.54 -15.64 -31.42
N PRO A 9 29.61 -16.01 -30.52
CA PRO A 9 28.95 -15.02 -29.67
C PRO A 9 29.97 -14.39 -28.71
N ILE A 10 29.72 -13.15 -28.30
CA ILE A 10 30.51 -12.51 -27.23
C ILE A 10 30.41 -13.42 -25.98
N PRO A 11 31.53 -14.00 -25.51
CA PRO A 11 31.49 -14.89 -24.36
C PRO A 11 30.97 -14.14 -23.12
N ASN A 12 30.05 -14.76 -22.37
CA ASN A 12 29.45 -14.19 -21.16
C ASN A 12 28.82 -12.79 -21.37
N PHE A 13 28.29 -12.52 -22.57
CA PHE A 13 27.62 -11.26 -22.85
C PHE A 13 26.53 -10.98 -21.81
N ASN A 14 26.61 -9.79 -21.21
CA ASN A 14 25.59 -9.23 -20.35
C ASN A 14 25.29 -7.79 -20.78
N ALA A 15 24.18 -7.25 -20.30
CA ALA A 15 23.76 -5.87 -20.54
C ALA A 15 23.67 -5.09 -19.22
N ILE A 16 24.67 -5.28 -18.35
CA ILE A 16 24.78 -4.52 -17.10
C ILE A 16 25.35 -3.14 -17.46
N GLU A 17 24.46 -2.17 -17.65
CA GLU A 17 24.83 -0.79 -17.97
C GLU A 17 25.36 -0.04 -16.75
N GLU A 18 26.18 0.99 -17.00
CA GLU A 18 26.55 1.97 -15.99
C GLU A 18 25.37 2.90 -15.69
N VAL A 19 25.11 3.19 -14.41
CA VAL A 19 24.12 4.18 -13.99
C VAL A 19 24.69 5.58 -14.25
N ARG A 20 24.12 6.30 -15.22
CA ARG A 20 24.67 7.59 -15.70
C ARG A 20 24.07 8.82 -15.03
N GLU A 21 22.95 8.67 -14.34
CA GLU A 21 22.26 9.76 -13.67
C GLU A 21 21.78 9.30 -12.28
N ASP A 22 21.69 10.23 -11.33
CA ASP A 22 21.09 9.93 -10.03
C ASP A 22 19.61 9.56 -10.20
N GLU A 23 19.26 8.36 -9.77
CA GLU A 23 17.89 7.84 -9.89
C GLU A 23 16.95 8.39 -8.82
N TYR A 24 17.47 8.64 -7.61
CA TYR A 24 16.69 9.10 -6.45
C TYR A 24 17.40 10.26 -5.79
N PHE A 25 16.72 11.39 -5.61
CA PHE A 25 17.30 12.56 -4.98
C PHE A 25 16.21 13.55 -4.56
N VAL A 26 16.56 14.46 -3.66
CA VAL A 26 15.74 15.64 -3.37
C VAL A 26 16.35 16.86 -4.06
N GLU A 27 15.49 17.70 -4.62
CA GLU A 27 15.84 19.08 -4.97
C GLU A 27 15.25 20.00 -3.91
N ALA A 28 16.02 20.95 -3.38
CA ALA A 28 15.56 21.81 -2.30
C ALA A 28 16.05 23.26 -2.44
N SER A 29 15.34 24.15 -1.78
CA SER A 29 15.74 25.52 -1.48
C SER A 29 15.16 25.91 -0.14
N VAL A 30 15.90 26.72 0.62
CA VAL A 30 15.44 27.27 1.90
C VAL A 30 15.28 28.77 1.78
N SER A 31 14.36 29.31 2.56
CA SER A 31 14.28 30.73 2.90
C SER A 31 14.20 30.82 4.42
N SER A 32 14.85 31.81 5.02
CA SER A 32 14.93 31.88 6.47
C SER A 32 14.56 33.26 7.00
N GLY A 33 13.95 33.27 8.17
CA GLY A 33 13.69 34.46 8.96
C GLY A 33 14.57 34.50 10.21
N SER A 34 14.27 35.42 11.12
CA SER A 34 15.03 35.59 12.37
C SER A 34 14.99 34.37 13.29
N ASN A 35 13.95 33.54 13.20
CA ASN A 35 13.69 32.39 14.08
C ASN A 35 13.26 31.11 13.33
N PHE A 36 13.35 31.06 12.00
CA PHE A 36 12.85 29.92 11.23
C PHE A 36 13.62 29.66 9.95
N ALA A 37 13.54 28.41 9.49
CA ALA A 37 13.83 27.97 8.13
C ALA A 37 12.57 27.43 7.46
N ALA A 38 12.24 27.93 6.27
CA ALA A 38 11.17 27.46 5.42
C ALA A 38 11.77 26.79 4.19
N VAL A 39 11.57 25.48 4.08
CA VAL A 39 12.18 24.62 3.06
C VAL A 39 11.11 24.27 2.02
N LYS A 40 11.40 24.55 0.75
CA LYS A 40 10.70 23.96 -0.39
C LYS A 40 11.57 22.83 -0.92
N SER A 41 10.99 21.64 -1.02
CA SER A 41 11.70 20.43 -1.46
C SER A 41 10.86 19.63 -2.45
N THR A 42 11.51 18.85 -3.29
CA THR A 42 10.86 17.93 -4.23
C THR A 42 11.64 16.64 -4.29
N LEU A 43 11.06 15.56 -3.79
CA LEU A 43 11.58 14.21 -4.00
C LEU A 43 11.43 13.85 -5.47
N ARG A 44 12.48 13.28 -6.08
CA ARG A 44 12.50 12.80 -7.47
C ARG A 44 12.78 11.30 -7.50
N ASN A 45 12.00 10.59 -8.31
CA ASN A 45 12.33 9.25 -8.79
C ASN A 45 12.47 9.31 -10.32
N ARG A 46 13.68 9.07 -10.80
CA ARG A 46 14.07 8.97 -12.21
C ARG A 46 14.75 7.63 -12.51
N SER A 47 14.38 6.60 -11.75
CA SER A 47 14.97 5.27 -11.90
C SER A 47 14.76 4.68 -13.30
N ALA A 48 15.77 3.98 -13.77
CA ALA A 48 15.80 3.30 -15.07
C ALA A 48 16.58 1.98 -15.05
N TRP A 49 17.35 1.66 -13.99
CA TRP A 49 18.18 0.45 -13.91
C TRP A 49 17.85 -0.50 -12.74
N PRO A 50 16.67 -1.15 -12.73
CA PRO A 50 15.49 -0.90 -13.55
C PRO A 50 14.65 0.26 -13.00
N ALA A 51 13.68 0.73 -13.78
CA ALA A 51 12.62 1.61 -13.27
C ALA A 51 11.89 0.94 -12.09
N LYS A 52 11.76 1.64 -10.97
CA LYS A 52 11.12 1.16 -9.74
C LYS A 52 10.10 2.14 -9.21
N VAL A 53 9.07 1.61 -8.57
CA VAL A 53 8.10 2.39 -7.80
C VAL A 53 8.59 2.47 -6.36
N LEU A 54 8.64 3.67 -5.79
CA LEU A 54 8.87 3.86 -4.36
C LEU A 54 7.53 3.99 -3.66
N TYR A 55 7.09 2.92 -3.01
CA TYR A 55 5.87 2.91 -2.21
C TYR A 55 6.12 3.48 -0.80
N ASP A 56 7.30 3.26 -0.22
CA ASP A 56 7.67 3.72 1.13
C ASP A 56 8.81 4.75 1.13
N ALA A 57 8.70 5.75 0.26
CA ALA A 57 9.71 6.78 0.19
C ALA A 57 9.70 7.65 1.45
N SER A 58 10.87 8.10 1.88
CA SER A 58 11.01 9.18 2.85
C SER A 58 12.30 9.95 2.61
N PHE A 59 12.42 11.14 3.19
CA PHE A 59 13.68 11.87 3.23
C PHE A 59 13.83 12.64 4.54
N ARG A 60 15.06 13.01 4.88
CA ARG A 60 15.37 13.71 6.15
C ARG A 60 16.04 15.04 5.91
N TYR A 61 15.61 16.07 6.65
CA TYR A 61 16.25 17.38 6.67
C TYR A 61 16.91 17.61 8.03
N PHE A 62 18.23 17.70 8.04
CA PHE A 62 19.07 17.82 9.22
C PHE A 62 19.41 19.27 9.54
N VAL A 63 19.30 19.61 10.82
CA VAL A 63 19.64 20.90 11.41
C VAL A 63 20.62 20.73 12.56
N ASP A 64 21.50 21.72 12.74
CA ASP A 64 22.36 21.86 13.91
C ASP A 64 21.78 22.99 14.77
N LEU A 65 21.30 22.67 15.97
CA LEU A 65 20.62 23.62 16.84
C LEU A 65 21.56 24.30 17.85
N THR A 66 22.89 24.20 17.67
CA THR A 66 23.86 24.71 18.65
C THR A 66 23.61 26.19 19.00
N GLU A 67 23.31 27.04 18.02
CA GLU A 67 23.04 28.47 18.20
C GLU A 67 21.76 28.77 19.00
N LEU A 68 20.81 27.84 19.04
CA LEU A 68 19.57 27.94 19.80
C LEU A 68 19.73 27.36 21.21
N VAL A 69 20.43 26.23 21.32
CA VAL A 69 20.75 25.59 22.60
C VAL A 69 21.61 26.51 23.47
N GLU A 70 22.59 27.22 22.89
CA GLU A 70 23.39 28.23 23.58
C GLU A 70 22.56 29.40 24.14
N LYS A 71 21.38 29.66 23.56
CA LYS A 71 20.41 30.66 24.03
C LYS A 71 19.38 30.09 25.02
N GLY A 72 19.52 28.83 25.41
CA GLY A 72 18.61 28.14 26.33
C GLY A 72 17.31 27.68 25.69
N ILE A 73 17.18 27.72 24.36
CA ILE A 73 16.04 27.14 23.65
C ILE A 73 16.24 25.63 23.58
N LYS A 74 15.22 24.87 23.95
CA LYS A 74 15.31 23.41 23.91
C LYS A 74 14.80 22.87 22.57
N PRO A 75 15.37 21.77 22.05
CA PRO A 75 14.94 21.16 20.79
C PRO A 75 13.43 20.83 20.74
N GLU A 76 12.84 20.45 21.87
CA GLU A 76 11.41 20.17 22.03
C GLU A 76 10.51 21.42 21.89
N ASP A 77 11.06 22.62 22.05
CA ASP A 77 10.33 23.87 21.85
C ASP A 77 10.28 24.29 20.36
N ILE A 78 11.05 23.61 19.49
CA ILE A 78 11.08 23.87 18.05
C ILE A 78 9.89 23.19 17.38
N LYS A 79 9.13 23.97 16.61
CA LYS A 79 7.97 23.48 15.86
C LYS A 79 8.34 23.19 14.42
N VAL A 80 7.95 22.01 13.96
CA VAL A 80 7.97 21.65 12.54
C VAL A 80 6.54 21.69 12.02
N THR A 81 6.30 22.45 10.96
CA THR A 81 4.96 22.61 10.36
C THR A 81 5.01 22.30 8.88
N LEU A 82 4.00 21.56 8.42
CA LEU A 82 3.80 21.29 6.99
C LEU A 82 2.94 22.42 6.40
N GLY A 83 3.43 23.07 5.35
CA GLY A 83 2.73 24.15 4.65
C GLY A 83 1.96 23.66 3.43
N TYR A 84 2.69 23.10 2.46
CA TYR A 84 2.13 22.49 1.25
C TYR A 84 2.75 21.11 1.05
N SER A 85 1.99 20.12 0.61
CA SER A 85 2.56 18.84 0.21
C SER A 85 1.70 18.08 -0.78
N GLU A 86 2.35 17.21 -1.55
CA GLU A 86 1.71 16.17 -2.34
C GLU A 86 1.71 14.86 -1.53
N GLY A 87 0.81 14.74 -0.56
CA GLY A 87 0.63 13.50 0.21
C GLY A 87 1.75 13.20 1.22
N ALA A 88 2.41 14.22 1.78
CA ALA A 88 3.46 14.03 2.77
C ALA A 88 2.93 14.12 4.20
N GLN A 89 3.62 13.44 5.11
CA GLN A 89 3.58 13.64 6.55
C GLN A 89 4.97 14.07 7.03
N ILE A 90 5.03 14.81 8.14
CA ILE A 90 6.30 15.29 8.69
C ILE A 90 6.32 15.10 10.21
N SER A 91 7.45 14.65 10.73
CA SER A 91 7.68 14.56 12.17
C SER A 91 8.00 15.93 12.79
N GLY A 92 7.93 16.03 14.12
CA GLY A 92 8.74 17.01 14.85
C GLY A 92 10.24 16.74 14.68
N LEU A 93 11.08 17.52 15.36
CA LEU A 93 12.52 17.25 15.35
C LEU A 93 12.84 15.97 16.14
N LEU A 94 13.57 15.08 15.50
CA LEU A 94 14.09 13.84 16.07
C LEU A 94 15.61 13.96 16.26
N PRO A 95 16.17 13.42 17.36
CA PRO A 95 17.61 13.48 17.59
C PRO A 95 18.38 12.59 16.60
N TRP A 96 19.47 13.12 16.05
CA TRP A 96 20.47 12.34 15.29
C TRP A 96 21.73 12.11 16.13
N ASP A 97 22.31 13.20 16.65
CA ASP A 97 23.44 13.19 17.56
C ASP A 97 23.25 14.34 18.57
N SER A 98 22.47 14.07 19.63
CA SER A 98 22.15 15.08 20.64
C SER A 98 23.39 15.65 21.34
N SER A 99 24.51 14.90 21.36
CA SER A 99 25.76 15.39 21.93
C SER A 99 26.39 16.53 21.15
N LYS A 100 25.97 16.70 19.89
CA LYS A 100 26.39 17.76 18.96
C LYS A 100 25.23 18.63 18.49
N ASN A 101 24.08 18.56 19.17
CA ASN A 101 22.86 19.29 18.79
C ASN A 101 22.36 19.01 17.37
N ILE A 102 22.62 17.83 16.80
CA ILE A 102 22.15 17.48 15.46
C ILE A 102 20.78 16.81 15.56
N TYR A 103 19.80 17.40 14.89
CA TYR A 103 18.41 16.93 14.82
C TYR A 103 17.94 16.83 13.37
N TYR A 104 16.81 16.19 13.13
CA TYR A 104 16.21 16.14 11.80
C TYR A 104 14.68 16.12 11.82
N ALA A 105 14.08 16.67 10.77
CA ALA A 105 12.70 16.41 10.41
C ALA A 105 12.64 15.20 9.45
N ASN A 106 11.78 14.23 9.73
CA ASN A 106 11.52 13.08 8.88
C ASN A 106 10.28 13.34 8.04
N ILE A 107 10.42 13.31 6.71
CA ILE A 107 9.32 13.48 5.76
C ILE A 107 8.99 12.11 5.19
N THR A 108 7.76 11.65 5.41
CA THR A 108 7.21 10.41 4.86
C THR A 108 6.04 10.71 3.93
N PHE A 109 5.53 9.71 3.21
CA PHE A 109 4.37 9.88 2.34
C PHE A 109 3.25 8.92 2.72
N VAL A 110 2.00 9.39 2.63
CA VAL A 110 0.83 8.58 2.92
C VAL A 110 0.66 7.48 1.87
N PRO A 111 0.02 6.34 2.20
CA PRO A 111 -0.29 5.30 1.23
C PRO A 111 -0.94 5.84 -0.05
N GLY A 112 -0.56 5.28 -1.19
CA GLY A 112 -1.01 5.76 -2.51
C GLY A 112 -0.21 6.95 -3.05
N SER A 113 0.67 7.56 -2.25
CA SER A 113 1.56 8.65 -2.69
C SER A 113 2.87 8.15 -3.31
N ALA A 114 2.85 6.95 -3.91
CA ALA A 114 4.03 6.31 -4.48
C ALA A 114 4.71 7.18 -5.56
N VAL A 115 6.04 7.20 -5.55
CA VAL A 115 6.86 8.02 -6.47
C VAL A 115 7.48 7.10 -7.52
N TYR A 116 7.19 7.30 -8.80
CA TYR A 116 7.63 6.41 -9.87
C TYR A 116 7.82 7.13 -11.22
N PRO A 117 8.74 6.68 -12.09
CA PRO A 117 9.09 7.35 -13.34
C PRO A 117 8.05 7.11 -14.45
N GLY A 118 6.77 7.44 -14.20
CA GLY A 118 5.64 7.14 -15.09
C GLY A 118 4.83 8.34 -15.57
N GLY A 119 5.26 9.57 -15.30
CA GLY A 119 4.55 10.78 -15.72
C GLY A 119 4.95 12.02 -14.93
N GLN A 120 4.49 13.19 -15.38
CA GLN A 120 4.92 14.50 -14.86
C GLN A 120 4.71 14.65 -13.34
N SER A 121 3.55 14.23 -12.82
CA SER A 121 3.28 14.26 -11.38
C SER A 121 3.72 12.98 -10.66
N ALA A 122 3.72 11.84 -11.35
CA ALA A 122 4.05 10.55 -10.73
C ALA A 122 5.50 10.47 -10.23
N HIS A 123 6.44 11.10 -10.96
CA HIS A 123 7.87 10.96 -10.72
C HIS A 123 8.41 11.87 -9.60
N ARG A 124 7.54 12.65 -8.96
CA ARG A 124 7.94 13.62 -7.95
C ARG A 124 6.92 13.75 -6.82
N ARG A 125 7.36 14.27 -5.67
CA ARG A 125 6.48 14.81 -4.63
C ARG A 125 7.06 16.09 -4.06
N GLU A 126 6.33 17.19 -4.18
CA GLU A 126 6.69 18.47 -3.57
C GLU A 126 6.26 18.50 -2.10
N VAL A 127 7.14 19.03 -1.25
CA VAL A 127 6.90 19.22 0.18
C VAL A 127 7.48 20.57 0.60
N GLN A 128 6.65 21.42 1.18
CA GLN A 128 7.02 22.69 1.78
C GLN A 128 6.74 22.64 3.27
N PHE A 129 7.78 22.85 4.07
CA PHE A 129 7.68 22.80 5.53
C PHE A 129 8.50 23.91 6.17
N ARG A 130 8.22 24.19 7.43
CA ARG A 130 8.95 25.18 8.23
C ARG A 130 9.40 24.56 9.54
N ILE A 131 10.64 24.86 9.92
CA ILE A 131 11.21 24.60 11.25
C ILE A 131 11.34 25.96 11.93
N GLU A 132 10.69 26.14 13.08
CA GLU A 132 10.51 27.44 13.72
C GLU A 132 10.75 27.36 15.23
N ALA A 133 11.66 28.20 15.71
CA ALA A 133 11.89 28.42 17.14
C ALA A 133 10.79 29.30 17.76
N PRO A 134 10.59 29.26 19.09
CA PRO A 134 9.54 30.02 19.77
C PRO A 134 9.51 31.50 19.39
N ILE A 135 8.29 32.07 19.38
CA ILE A 135 8.07 33.49 19.08
C ILE A 135 8.97 34.36 19.96
N GLY A 136 9.66 35.31 19.34
CA GLY A 136 10.60 36.22 20.02
C GLY A 136 12.06 35.72 20.03
N THR A 137 12.32 34.47 19.65
CA THR A 137 13.68 33.98 19.40
C THR A 137 14.30 34.73 18.23
N THR A 138 15.60 34.98 18.27
CA THR A 138 16.34 35.58 17.16
C THR A 138 17.68 34.88 16.94
N GLY A 139 18.21 34.98 15.73
CA GLY A 139 19.49 34.41 15.35
C GLY A 139 19.43 32.91 15.08
N TRP A 140 18.40 32.48 14.34
CA TRP A 140 18.44 31.24 13.57
C TRP A 140 19.60 31.28 12.57
N ASP A 141 20.39 30.22 12.51
CA ASP A 141 21.49 30.06 11.56
C ASP A 141 21.28 28.76 10.77
N ASN A 142 21.40 28.81 9.44
CA ASN A 142 21.39 27.57 8.64
C ASN A 142 22.79 27.18 8.20
N THR A 143 23.80 28.04 8.37
CA THR A 143 25.12 27.81 7.77
C THR A 143 25.86 26.61 8.37
N ASN A 144 25.48 26.21 9.58
CA ASN A 144 25.86 24.98 10.28
C ASN A 144 24.93 23.78 9.98
N ASP A 145 23.76 23.98 9.36
CA ASP A 145 22.84 22.89 9.03
C ASP A 145 23.39 22.01 7.91
N PHE A 146 23.50 20.70 8.19
CA PHE A 146 24.02 19.73 7.23
C PHE A 146 23.21 19.71 5.91
N SER A 147 21.87 19.77 6.01
CA SER A 147 20.98 19.74 4.84
C SER A 147 20.89 21.07 4.09
N PHE A 148 21.36 22.18 4.67
CA PHE A 148 21.45 23.47 3.96
C PHE A 148 22.66 23.54 3.03
N ASN A 149 23.71 22.75 3.30
CA ASN A 149 24.91 22.78 2.49
C ASN A 149 24.63 22.34 1.04
N GLY A 150 24.91 23.22 0.09
CA GLY A 150 24.76 22.98 -1.34
C GLY A 150 23.39 23.31 -1.92
N ILE A 151 22.46 23.91 -1.15
CA ILE A 151 21.14 24.33 -1.63
C ILE A 151 20.94 25.85 -1.59
N SER A 152 20.05 26.36 -2.44
CA SER A 152 19.79 27.80 -2.58
C SER A 152 19.04 28.38 -1.38
N SER A 153 19.43 29.59 -0.95
CA SER A 153 18.73 30.40 0.08
C SER A 153 17.59 31.29 -0.46
N SER A 154 17.17 31.09 -1.72
CA SER A 154 16.13 31.88 -2.38
C SER A 154 14.68 31.50 -2.00
N GLY A 155 14.49 30.36 -1.31
CA GLY A 155 13.18 29.74 -1.06
C GLY A 155 12.42 29.26 -2.29
N THR A 156 12.98 29.39 -3.50
CA THR A 156 12.24 29.16 -4.76
C THR A 156 13.04 28.37 -5.79
N THR A 157 14.32 28.67 -5.97
CA THR A 157 15.18 28.02 -6.96
C THR A 157 15.74 26.72 -6.40
N LEU A 158 15.12 25.59 -6.77
CA LEU A 158 15.52 24.28 -6.30
C LEU A 158 16.87 23.86 -6.87
N SER A 159 17.73 23.31 -6.01
CA SER A 159 19.01 22.71 -6.37
C SER A 159 19.07 21.28 -5.84
N LYS A 160 19.80 20.40 -6.53
CA LYS A 160 20.01 19.01 -6.07
C LYS A 160 20.65 19.03 -4.68
N ALA A 161 20.06 18.32 -3.73
CA ALA A 161 20.41 18.39 -2.31
C ALA A 161 21.00 17.04 -1.85
N PRO A 162 22.30 16.78 -2.07
CA PRO A 162 22.90 15.49 -1.71
C PRO A 162 22.90 15.24 -0.19
N ASN A 163 22.72 16.28 0.62
CA ASN A 163 22.66 16.20 2.08
C ASN A 163 21.21 16.16 2.63
N ILE A 164 20.23 15.91 1.75
CA ILE A 164 18.87 15.53 2.12
C ILE A 164 18.68 14.08 1.64
N PRO A 165 19.08 13.10 2.47
CA PRO A 165 19.09 11.70 2.05
C PRO A 165 17.68 11.17 1.84
N VAL A 166 17.54 10.31 0.84
CA VAL A 166 16.32 9.60 0.48
C VAL A 166 16.40 8.18 1.03
N TYR A 167 15.30 7.70 1.58
CA TYR A 167 15.13 6.34 2.08
C TYR A 167 13.96 5.67 1.38
N ASN A 168 14.01 4.34 1.31
CA ASN A 168 12.86 3.51 0.97
C ASN A 168 12.82 2.33 1.94
N GLU A 169 11.65 2.03 2.51
CA GLU A 169 11.50 0.95 3.50
C GLU A 169 12.44 1.14 4.71
N GLY A 170 12.61 2.40 5.12
CA GLY A 170 13.51 2.81 6.20
C GLY A 170 15.01 2.67 5.90
N LYS A 171 15.41 2.19 4.71
CA LYS A 171 16.82 2.02 4.32
C LYS A 171 17.29 3.19 3.47
N LEU A 172 18.51 3.65 3.72
CA LEU A 172 19.14 4.71 2.92
C LEU A 172 19.24 4.24 1.46
N LEU A 173 18.64 5.02 0.57
CA LEU A 173 18.59 4.76 -0.86
C LEU A 173 19.53 5.68 -1.63
N ALA A 174 19.62 6.96 -1.27
CA ALA A 174 20.51 7.93 -1.90
C ALA A 174 20.84 9.12 -0.98
N GLY A 175 21.92 9.84 -1.28
CA GLY A 175 22.39 11.01 -0.52
C GLY A 175 23.29 10.64 0.66
N ASN A 176 23.59 11.64 1.48
CA ASN A 176 24.53 11.56 2.59
C ASN A 176 23.82 11.82 3.93
N GLU A 177 24.33 11.19 4.99
CA GLU A 177 23.93 11.46 6.37
C GLU A 177 25.06 12.20 7.13
N PRO A 178 24.74 13.04 8.14
CA PRO A 178 25.77 13.65 8.98
C PRO A 178 26.60 12.58 9.72
N LYS A 179 27.91 12.83 9.87
CA LYS A 179 28.80 11.93 10.64
C LYS A 179 28.42 11.91 12.12
N GLY A 180 28.15 10.74 12.67
CA GLY A 180 27.79 10.54 14.07
C GLY A 180 27.20 9.16 14.27
N ASN A 181 27.07 8.72 15.52
CA ASN A 181 26.39 7.46 15.78
C ASN A 181 24.90 7.69 15.53
N SER A 182 24.37 7.10 14.47
CA SER A 182 22.96 6.75 14.41
C SER A 182 22.75 5.74 15.55
N THR A 183 22.52 6.20 16.78
CA THR A 183 21.63 5.42 17.64
C THR A 183 20.33 5.49 16.89
N ALA A 184 20.13 4.53 15.99
CA ALA A 184 18.89 4.36 15.27
C ALA A 184 17.84 4.29 16.36
N THR A 185 17.18 5.42 16.63
CA THR A 185 15.89 5.38 17.29
C THR A 185 15.13 4.40 16.42
N PRO A 186 14.72 3.22 16.95
CA PRO A 186 14.07 2.22 16.13
C PRO A 186 12.98 2.97 15.38
N THR A 187 13.09 3.02 14.06
CA THR A 187 12.02 3.60 13.24
C THR A 187 10.79 2.86 13.73
N PRO A 188 9.80 3.55 14.33
CA PRO A 188 8.71 2.87 15.01
C PRO A 188 8.20 1.81 14.06
N LYS A 189 8.22 0.55 14.50
CA LYS A 189 7.83 -0.58 13.67
C LYS A 189 6.40 -0.29 13.25
N VAL A 190 6.23 0.10 11.98
CA VAL A 190 4.93 0.53 11.47
C VAL A 190 4.02 -0.70 11.50
N THR A 191 3.10 -0.74 12.46
CA THR A 191 2.11 -1.81 12.56
C THR A 191 0.96 -1.45 11.62
N ILE A 192 0.83 -2.22 10.54
CA ILE A 192 -0.28 -2.05 9.60
C ILE A 192 -1.54 -2.70 10.18
N PRO A 193 -2.68 -1.98 10.22
CA PRO A 193 -3.95 -2.56 10.64
C PRO A 193 -4.31 -3.81 9.82
N PRO A 194 -4.94 -4.82 10.44
CA PRO A 194 -5.44 -5.97 9.70
C PRO A 194 -6.55 -5.55 8.73
N VAL A 195 -6.73 -6.31 7.66
CA VAL A 195 -7.87 -6.16 6.74
C VAL A 195 -8.94 -7.15 7.14
N SER A 196 -10.13 -6.66 7.50
CA SER A 196 -11.27 -7.50 7.85
C SER A 196 -12.57 -6.99 7.25
N GLY A 197 -13.53 -7.89 7.10
CA GLY A 197 -14.84 -7.60 6.55
C GLY A 197 -15.72 -8.84 6.40
N TYR A 198 -16.85 -8.68 5.74
CA TYR A 198 -17.85 -9.74 5.56
C TYR A 198 -18.07 -10.06 4.09
N ILE A 199 -18.22 -11.35 3.79
CA ILE A 199 -18.61 -11.87 2.49
C ILE A 199 -19.94 -12.60 2.62
N ASP A 200 -20.76 -12.49 1.58
CA ASP A 200 -22.03 -13.17 1.52
C ASP A 200 -22.38 -13.56 0.08
N ALA A 201 -23.23 -14.56 -0.07
CA ALA A 201 -23.75 -14.93 -1.37
C ALA A 201 -24.83 -13.94 -1.84
N ASP A 202 -24.90 -13.68 -3.14
CA ASP A 202 -25.88 -12.76 -3.71
C ASP A 202 -27.23 -13.44 -4.05
N PHE A 203 -27.86 -14.06 -3.06
CA PHE A 203 -29.21 -14.60 -3.18
C PHE A 203 -29.88 -14.70 -1.80
N SER A 204 -31.19 -14.87 -1.78
CA SER A 204 -31.96 -15.05 -0.56
C SER A 204 -31.94 -16.52 -0.13
N TYR A 205 -31.75 -16.78 1.16
CA TYR A 205 -31.71 -18.12 1.74
C TYR A 205 -32.28 -18.11 3.16
N LEU A 206 -32.59 -19.31 3.68
CA LEU A 206 -33.10 -19.46 5.04
C LEU A 206 -32.00 -19.16 6.08
N ALA A 207 -32.37 -18.50 7.18
CA ALA A 207 -31.43 -18.17 8.25
C ALA A 207 -30.71 -19.42 8.82
N ALA A 208 -31.40 -20.57 8.86
CA ALA A 208 -30.83 -21.86 9.27
C ALA A 208 -29.67 -22.36 8.38
N ASN A 209 -29.58 -21.86 7.15
CA ASN A 209 -28.55 -22.24 6.18
C ASN A 209 -27.43 -21.20 6.06
N SER A 210 -27.57 -20.05 6.72
CA SER A 210 -26.63 -18.92 6.60
C SER A 210 -25.18 -19.31 6.89
N SER A 211 -24.93 -20.10 7.95
CA SER A 211 -23.58 -20.51 8.34
C SER A 211 -22.87 -21.33 7.26
N LYS A 212 -23.59 -22.24 6.61
CA LYS A 212 -23.07 -23.09 5.52
C LYS A 212 -22.79 -22.29 4.24
N ILE A 213 -23.60 -21.25 3.99
CA ILE A 213 -23.49 -20.43 2.79
C ILE A 213 -22.34 -19.42 2.94
N LYS A 214 -22.25 -18.74 4.08
CA LYS A 214 -21.30 -17.64 4.33
C LYS A 214 -19.87 -18.10 4.66
N SER A 215 -19.69 -19.30 5.18
CA SER A 215 -18.36 -19.84 5.51
C SER A 215 -17.60 -20.36 4.29
N GLY A 216 -16.28 -20.46 4.40
CA GLY A 216 -15.46 -21.16 3.42
C GLY A 216 -15.10 -20.36 2.17
N PHE A 217 -15.37 -19.05 2.10
CA PHE A 217 -14.78 -18.20 1.07
C PHE A 217 -13.32 -17.93 1.42
N LYS A 218 -12.43 -18.23 0.47
CA LYS A 218 -11.03 -17.83 0.56
C LYS A 218 -10.90 -16.39 0.08
N VAL A 219 -10.25 -15.56 0.89
CA VAL A 219 -9.98 -14.15 0.62
C VAL A 219 -8.48 -13.96 0.58
N GLU A 220 -7.94 -13.53 -0.56
CA GLU A 220 -6.51 -13.36 -0.78
C GLU A 220 -6.20 -11.91 -1.11
N ILE A 221 -5.05 -11.41 -0.65
CA ILE A 221 -4.57 -10.10 -1.09
C ILE A 221 -3.65 -10.32 -2.28
N LYS A 222 -4.09 -9.86 -3.46
CA LYS A 222 -3.37 -10.07 -4.71
C LYS A 222 -1.94 -9.50 -4.65
N GLY A 223 -0.97 -10.31 -5.07
CA GLY A 223 0.45 -9.95 -5.02
C GLY A 223 1.09 -10.16 -3.65
N SER A 224 0.45 -10.94 -2.78
CA SER A 224 1.01 -11.44 -1.51
C SER A 224 0.57 -12.90 -1.30
N ASP A 225 1.21 -13.58 -0.35
CA ASP A 225 0.81 -14.92 0.09
C ASP A 225 -0.23 -14.90 1.22
N LEU A 226 -0.76 -13.72 1.56
CA LEU A 226 -1.70 -13.56 2.66
C LEU A 226 -3.13 -13.91 2.23
N SER A 227 -3.78 -14.72 3.06
CA SER A 227 -5.18 -15.09 2.88
C SER A 227 -5.89 -15.35 4.21
N ALA A 228 -7.22 -15.36 4.15
CA ALA A 228 -8.11 -15.81 5.22
C ALA A 228 -9.26 -16.63 4.63
N ILE A 229 -9.91 -17.44 5.47
CA ILE A 229 -11.13 -18.15 5.12
C ILE A 229 -12.27 -17.58 5.97
N THR A 230 -13.42 -17.35 5.37
CA THR A 230 -14.57 -16.81 6.09
C THR A 230 -15.12 -17.81 7.11
N ASP A 231 -15.50 -17.30 8.28
CA ASP A 231 -16.19 -18.05 9.32
C ASP A 231 -17.69 -18.23 9.01
N GLU A 232 -18.44 -18.82 9.94
CA GLU A 232 -19.89 -19.06 9.82
C GLU A 232 -20.72 -17.77 9.66
N ASN A 233 -20.18 -16.61 10.04
CA ASN A 233 -20.84 -15.32 9.86
C ASN A 233 -20.44 -14.64 8.54
N GLY A 234 -19.53 -15.23 7.77
CA GLY A 234 -18.95 -14.63 6.57
C GLY A 234 -17.79 -13.69 6.86
N TYR A 235 -17.32 -13.63 8.11
CA TYR A 235 -16.25 -12.73 8.52
C TYR A 235 -14.89 -13.30 8.14
N PHE A 236 -14.00 -12.44 7.65
CA PHE A 236 -12.59 -12.75 7.44
C PHE A 236 -11.70 -11.69 8.09
N LYS A 237 -10.47 -12.08 8.46
CA LYS A 237 -9.44 -11.18 8.97
C LYS A 237 -8.06 -11.61 8.46
N ILE A 238 -7.36 -10.71 7.79
CA ILE A 238 -6.00 -10.90 7.30
C ILE A 238 -5.07 -9.99 8.12
N ASN A 239 -4.12 -10.59 8.82
CA ASN A 239 -3.15 -9.89 9.68
C ASN A 239 -1.80 -9.70 8.98
N ASN A 240 -0.91 -8.94 9.62
CA ASN A 240 0.50 -8.80 9.22
C ASN A 240 0.67 -8.34 7.77
N ILE A 241 -0.15 -7.37 7.36
CA ILE A 241 -0.09 -6.81 6.01
C ILE A 241 1.30 -6.20 5.77
N PRO A 242 2.02 -6.63 4.71
CA PRO A 242 3.32 -6.06 4.38
C PRO A 242 3.18 -4.56 4.07
N LEU A 243 4.16 -3.78 4.52
CA LEU A 243 4.19 -2.34 4.30
C LEU A 243 4.13 -1.98 2.80
N GLU A 244 4.78 -2.77 1.94
CA GLU A 244 4.73 -2.62 0.48
C GLU A 244 3.32 -2.77 -0.11
N VAL A 245 2.47 -3.61 0.50
CA VAL A 245 1.09 -3.82 0.06
C VAL A 245 0.22 -2.66 0.54
N TYR A 246 0.39 -2.25 1.81
CA TYR A 246 -0.31 -1.11 2.38
C TYR A 246 0.00 0.19 1.61
N ASN A 247 1.27 0.45 1.32
CA ASN A 247 1.71 1.69 0.70
C ASN A 247 1.26 1.87 -0.75
N LYS A 248 0.75 0.82 -1.40
CA LYS A 248 0.04 0.94 -2.70
C LYS A 248 -1.22 1.80 -2.60
N GLY A 249 -1.80 1.96 -1.41
CA GLY A 249 -3.00 2.76 -1.19
C GLY A 249 -4.31 2.05 -1.58
N THR A 250 -4.24 0.79 -1.98
CA THR A 250 -5.40 -0.02 -2.34
C THR A 250 -5.09 -1.51 -2.16
N TYR A 251 -6.05 -2.25 -1.60
CA TYR A 251 -6.04 -3.70 -1.59
C TYR A 251 -6.88 -4.24 -2.74
N GLU A 252 -6.32 -5.14 -3.54
CA GLU A 252 -7.09 -5.97 -4.48
C GLU A 252 -7.34 -7.33 -3.81
N LEU A 253 -8.56 -7.53 -3.29
CA LEU A 253 -8.98 -8.77 -2.67
C LEU A 253 -9.48 -9.74 -3.74
N VAL A 254 -8.93 -10.95 -3.79
CA VAL A 254 -9.41 -12.06 -4.63
C VAL A 254 -10.24 -12.99 -3.75
N ILE A 255 -11.55 -13.03 -4.00
CA ILE A 255 -12.49 -13.87 -3.27
C ILE A 255 -12.86 -15.07 -4.13
N SER A 256 -12.65 -16.27 -3.62
CA SER A 256 -12.93 -17.53 -4.31
C SER A 256 -13.57 -18.57 -3.38
N LYS A 257 -14.40 -19.44 -3.96
CA LYS A 257 -14.99 -20.63 -3.33
C LYS A 257 -15.46 -21.55 -4.46
N LYS A 258 -15.36 -22.86 -4.26
CA LYS A 258 -15.81 -23.85 -5.25
C LYS A 258 -17.27 -23.58 -5.66
N ASN A 259 -17.53 -23.60 -6.97
CA ASN A 259 -18.80 -23.32 -7.62
C ASN A 259 -19.30 -21.85 -7.50
N TYR A 260 -18.45 -20.93 -7.06
CA TYR A 260 -18.72 -19.49 -7.06
C TYR A 260 -17.81 -18.78 -8.05
N LEU A 261 -18.37 -17.80 -8.76
CA LEU A 261 -17.62 -16.96 -9.68
C LEU A 261 -16.64 -16.09 -8.90
N THR A 262 -15.34 -16.31 -9.12
CA THR A 262 -14.27 -15.57 -8.46
C THR A 262 -14.44 -14.06 -8.66
N ARG A 263 -14.31 -13.29 -7.57
CA ARG A 263 -14.41 -11.82 -7.59
C ARG A 263 -13.07 -11.19 -7.23
N THR A 264 -12.62 -10.23 -8.03
CA THR A 264 -11.59 -9.25 -7.61
C THR A 264 -12.27 -7.99 -7.11
N TYR A 265 -12.13 -7.66 -5.82
CA TYR A 265 -12.72 -6.49 -5.18
C TYR A 265 -11.63 -5.47 -4.81
N ARG A 266 -11.81 -4.22 -5.23
CA ARG A 266 -10.85 -3.14 -4.96
C ARG A 266 -11.27 -2.34 -3.74
N LEU A 267 -10.44 -2.36 -2.71
CA LEU A 267 -10.67 -1.64 -1.47
C LEU A 267 -9.65 -0.51 -1.35
N PRO A 268 -10.05 0.77 -1.44
CA PRO A 268 -9.15 1.90 -1.25
C PRO A 268 -8.73 2.02 0.23
N ILE A 269 -7.48 2.39 0.47
CA ILE A 269 -6.98 2.71 1.80
C ILE A 269 -7.19 4.21 2.01
N VAL A 270 -8.21 4.59 2.78
CA VAL A 270 -8.58 6.00 3.01
C VAL A 270 -7.77 6.55 4.18
N ASP A 271 -6.84 7.50 3.94
CA ASP A 271 -6.10 8.35 4.90
C ASP A 271 -6.15 7.88 6.37
N LEU A 272 -5.65 6.67 6.62
CA LEU A 272 -5.65 6.10 7.97
C LEU A 272 -4.40 6.64 8.68
N PRO A 273 -4.53 7.41 9.78
CA PRO A 273 -3.37 7.78 10.57
C PRO A 273 -2.67 6.51 11.06
N LEU A 274 -1.37 6.38 10.77
CA LEU A 274 -0.50 5.38 11.37
C LEU A 274 -0.48 5.65 12.89
N GLY A 275 -1.14 4.80 13.68
CA GLY A 275 -1.15 4.89 15.13
C GLY A 275 0.07 4.22 15.76
N SER A 276 0.61 4.79 16.83
CA SER A 276 1.76 4.23 17.55
C SER A 276 1.41 3.09 18.51
N ASP A 277 0.14 2.88 18.85
CA ASP A 277 -0.32 1.72 19.61
C ASP A 277 -1.85 1.67 19.53
N ASN A 278 -2.36 0.58 18.95
CA ASN A 278 -3.55 -0.19 19.35
C ASN A 278 -4.07 -0.96 18.14
N ASP A 279 -4.36 -2.23 18.38
CA ASP A 279 -5.13 -3.18 17.57
C ASP A 279 -6.49 -2.60 17.16
N LEU A 280 -6.51 -1.60 16.27
CA LEU A 280 -7.74 -1.18 15.63
C LEU A 280 -8.02 -2.19 14.52
N GLU A 281 -8.71 -3.27 14.88
CA GLU A 281 -9.51 -4.02 13.92
C GLU A 281 -10.49 -3.03 13.27
N ARG A 282 -10.13 -2.50 12.10
CA ARG A 282 -11.03 -1.63 11.34
C ARG A 282 -11.65 -2.47 10.24
N ILE A 283 -12.90 -2.84 10.46
CA ILE A 283 -13.80 -3.18 9.37
C ILE A 283 -13.96 -1.89 8.56
N PHE A 284 -13.62 -1.94 7.27
CA PHE A 284 -13.94 -0.82 6.40
C PHE A 284 -15.47 -0.76 6.29
N ASP A 285 -16.07 0.41 6.52
CA ASP A 285 -17.54 0.60 6.41
C ASP A 285 -18.10 0.04 5.10
N ALA A 286 -17.29 0.07 4.03
CA ALA A 286 -17.59 -0.49 2.73
C ALA A 286 -17.87 -2.01 2.72
N ILE A 287 -17.41 -2.76 3.72
CA ILE A 287 -17.51 -4.23 3.81
C ILE A 287 -17.99 -4.71 5.20
N ALA A 288 -18.79 -3.87 5.86
CA ALA A 288 -19.44 -4.14 7.13
C ALA A 288 -20.53 -5.25 7.03
N PRO A 289 -21.01 -5.82 8.16
CA PRO A 289 -22.04 -6.87 8.12
C PRO A 289 -23.31 -6.49 7.36
N GLU A 290 -23.69 -5.22 7.39
CA GLU A 290 -24.81 -4.62 6.69
C GLU A 290 -24.56 -4.40 5.19
N ASN A 291 -23.30 -4.40 4.76
CA ASN A 291 -22.88 -4.26 3.37
C ASN A 291 -21.76 -5.25 3.01
N PRO A 292 -22.00 -6.57 3.08
CA PRO A 292 -20.97 -7.56 2.81
C PRO A 292 -20.62 -7.59 1.31
N ILE A 293 -19.39 -8.01 0.99
CA ILE A 293 -19.00 -8.27 -0.39
C ILE A 293 -19.85 -9.42 -0.92
N LYS A 294 -20.72 -9.12 -1.88
CA LYS A 294 -21.58 -10.10 -2.54
C LYS A 294 -20.82 -10.91 -3.59
N ILE A 295 -20.92 -12.24 -3.52
CA ILE A 295 -20.31 -13.19 -4.46
C ILE A 295 -21.40 -14.00 -5.14
N TRP A 296 -21.22 -14.26 -6.43
CA TRP A 296 -22.19 -14.92 -7.30
C TRP A 296 -21.88 -16.40 -7.42
N VAL A 297 -22.91 -17.22 -7.30
CA VAL A 297 -22.83 -18.67 -7.43
C VAL A 297 -23.04 -19.08 -8.88
N GLY A 298 -22.40 -20.15 -9.34
CA GLY A 298 -22.70 -20.77 -10.63
C GLY A 298 -21.57 -20.89 -11.64
N ASP A 299 -20.32 -20.59 -11.29
CA ASP A 299 -19.14 -20.93 -12.10
C ASP A 299 -18.68 -22.32 -11.64
N MET A 300 -19.21 -23.37 -12.28
CA MET A 300 -19.12 -24.74 -11.78
C MET A 300 -17.75 -25.34 -12.04
N GLU A 301 -17.20 -26.01 -11.02
CA GLU A 301 -15.94 -26.73 -11.15
C GLU A 301 -16.12 -27.98 -12.02
N LYS A 302 -15.36 -28.04 -13.12
CA LYS A 302 -15.32 -29.16 -14.06
C LYS A 302 -13.91 -29.73 -14.08
N ASN A 303 -13.75 -30.97 -13.62
CA ASN A 303 -12.44 -31.63 -13.49
C ASN A 303 -11.42 -30.82 -12.67
N GLY A 304 -11.88 -30.19 -11.58
CA GLY A 304 -11.01 -29.37 -10.70
C GLY A 304 -10.72 -27.96 -11.23
N ILE A 305 -11.41 -27.52 -12.28
CA ILE A 305 -11.18 -26.21 -12.93
C ILE A 305 -12.52 -25.49 -13.12
N GLN A 306 -12.61 -24.26 -12.64
CA GLN A 306 -13.65 -23.29 -12.96
C GLN A 306 -13.26 -22.49 -14.20
N ASP A 307 -14.21 -22.16 -15.08
CA ASP A 307 -13.92 -21.47 -16.34
C ASP A 307 -14.03 -19.95 -16.25
N GLY A 308 -14.47 -19.43 -15.10
CA GLY A 308 -14.54 -18.00 -14.82
C GLY A 308 -15.75 -17.32 -15.46
N ALA A 309 -16.76 -18.10 -15.85
CA ALA A 309 -18.02 -17.61 -16.38
C ALA A 309 -19.20 -18.39 -15.79
N ILE A 310 -20.33 -17.72 -15.61
CA ILE A 310 -21.62 -18.38 -15.28
C ILE A 310 -22.38 -18.52 -16.59
N ASN A 311 -22.49 -19.72 -17.14
CA ASN A 311 -23.08 -19.95 -18.46
C ASN A 311 -23.80 -21.31 -18.56
N MET A 312 -24.21 -21.71 -19.77
CA MET A 312 -25.01 -22.93 -19.96
C MET A 312 -24.24 -24.20 -19.61
N SER A 313 -22.91 -24.20 -19.73
CA SER A 313 -22.10 -25.34 -19.32
C SER A 313 -22.19 -25.61 -17.82
N ASP A 314 -22.35 -24.56 -17.01
CA ASP A 314 -22.56 -24.66 -15.56
C ASP A 314 -23.94 -25.20 -15.21
N ILE A 315 -24.96 -24.74 -15.93
CA ILE A 315 -26.32 -25.28 -15.79
C ILE A 315 -26.38 -26.77 -16.14
N ILE A 316 -25.60 -27.21 -17.14
CA ILE A 316 -25.50 -28.63 -17.49
C ILE A 316 -24.88 -29.45 -16.36
N GLU A 317 -23.91 -28.92 -15.61
CA GLU A 317 -23.35 -29.62 -14.45
C GLU A 317 -24.40 -29.81 -13.35
N ILE A 318 -25.19 -28.77 -13.03
CA ILE A 318 -26.30 -28.87 -12.06
C ILE A 318 -27.35 -29.88 -12.54
N ALA A 319 -27.65 -29.90 -13.85
CA ALA A 319 -28.63 -30.81 -14.44
C ALA A 319 -28.29 -32.31 -14.23
N LYS A 320 -27.00 -32.67 -14.10
CA LYS A 320 -26.57 -34.06 -13.84
C LYS A 320 -27.05 -34.58 -12.49
N VAL A 321 -27.17 -33.69 -11.51
CA VAL A 321 -27.53 -34.01 -10.12
C VAL A 321 -28.92 -33.49 -9.74
N PHE A 322 -29.63 -32.87 -10.68
CA PHE A 322 -30.96 -32.29 -10.49
C PHE A 322 -32.01 -33.31 -10.02
N ASN A 323 -32.98 -32.84 -9.25
CA ASN A 323 -34.05 -33.64 -8.64
C ASN A 323 -33.47 -34.76 -7.76
N SER A 324 -32.46 -34.42 -6.96
CA SER A 324 -31.87 -35.29 -5.94
C SER A 324 -32.00 -34.66 -4.57
N ILE A 325 -32.04 -35.49 -3.54
CA ILE A 325 -32.05 -35.05 -2.15
C ILE A 325 -30.89 -35.66 -1.37
N SER A 326 -30.55 -35.07 -0.24
CA SER A 326 -29.52 -35.59 0.65
C SER A 326 -29.78 -37.06 1.00
N GLY A 327 -28.80 -37.91 0.71
CA GLY A 327 -28.89 -39.37 0.85
C GLY A 327 -29.02 -40.11 -0.50
N ASP A 328 -29.43 -39.44 -1.58
CA ASP A 328 -29.41 -40.02 -2.91
C ASP A 328 -27.97 -40.24 -3.41
N SER A 329 -27.74 -41.32 -4.16
CA SER A 329 -26.41 -41.62 -4.73
C SER A 329 -25.91 -40.56 -5.71
N LYS A 330 -26.83 -39.84 -6.36
CA LYS A 330 -26.52 -38.75 -7.31
C LYS A 330 -26.46 -37.37 -6.65
N TYR A 331 -26.73 -37.26 -5.35
CA TYR A 331 -26.74 -35.97 -4.67
C TYR A 331 -25.31 -35.45 -4.52
N ASP A 332 -25.10 -34.20 -4.96
CA ASP A 332 -23.86 -33.47 -4.77
C ASP A 332 -24.10 -32.25 -3.88
N GLY A 333 -23.57 -32.30 -2.66
CA GLY A 333 -23.73 -31.22 -1.69
C GLY A 333 -23.12 -29.90 -2.13
N ASP A 334 -22.19 -29.88 -3.09
CA ASP A 334 -21.61 -28.66 -3.65
C ASP A 334 -22.51 -27.99 -4.70
N SER A 335 -23.50 -28.72 -5.22
CA SER A 335 -24.51 -28.26 -6.19
C SER A 335 -25.85 -27.88 -5.53
N ASP A 336 -26.06 -28.21 -4.26
CA ASP A 336 -27.12 -27.65 -3.39
C ASP A 336 -26.64 -26.28 -2.86
N PHE A 337 -26.97 -25.20 -3.55
CA PHE A 337 -26.51 -23.85 -3.22
C PHE A 337 -27.32 -23.21 -2.11
N THR A 338 -28.62 -23.51 -2.04
CA THR A 338 -29.50 -23.01 -0.97
C THR A 338 -29.26 -23.74 0.35
N LYS A 339 -28.54 -24.87 0.31
CA LYS A 339 -28.20 -25.76 1.44
C LYS A 339 -29.45 -26.29 2.13
N ASP A 340 -30.53 -26.47 1.39
CA ASP A 340 -31.81 -26.97 1.89
C ASP A 340 -31.95 -28.51 1.80
N GLY A 341 -30.92 -29.19 1.28
CA GLY A 341 -30.86 -30.64 1.15
C GLY A 341 -31.53 -31.17 -0.10
N SER A 342 -31.94 -30.33 -1.05
CA SER A 342 -32.60 -30.72 -2.30
C SER A 342 -32.07 -29.94 -3.50
N ILE A 343 -31.48 -30.61 -4.49
CA ILE A 343 -31.03 -29.95 -5.72
C ILE A 343 -32.21 -29.82 -6.68
N ASN A 344 -32.74 -28.60 -6.81
CA ASN A 344 -33.96 -28.34 -7.55
C ASN A 344 -33.94 -27.00 -8.28
N MET A 345 -35.11 -26.49 -8.69
CA MET A 345 -35.20 -25.23 -9.43
C MET A 345 -34.72 -24.02 -8.60
N ALA A 346 -34.74 -24.09 -7.27
CA ALA A 346 -34.18 -23.07 -6.40
C ALA A 346 -32.68 -22.85 -6.68
N ASP A 347 -31.89 -23.92 -6.80
CA ASP A 347 -30.46 -23.88 -7.11
C ASP A 347 -30.20 -23.33 -8.52
N VAL A 348 -31.03 -23.74 -9.48
CA VAL A 348 -30.94 -23.24 -10.86
C VAL A 348 -31.25 -21.74 -10.92
N ILE A 349 -32.25 -21.28 -10.17
CA ILE A 349 -32.65 -19.86 -10.14
C ILE A 349 -31.56 -18.97 -9.55
N VAL A 350 -30.90 -19.39 -8.45
CA VAL A 350 -29.84 -18.57 -7.84
C VAL A 350 -28.62 -18.43 -8.76
N VAL A 351 -28.31 -19.45 -9.55
CA VAL A 351 -27.29 -19.37 -10.61
C VAL A 351 -27.75 -18.50 -11.78
N ALA A 352 -28.99 -18.69 -12.24
CA ALA A 352 -29.55 -17.94 -13.38
C ALA A 352 -29.62 -16.43 -13.14
N LYS A 353 -29.67 -15.97 -11.87
CA LYS A 353 -29.64 -14.54 -11.51
C LYS A 353 -28.47 -13.79 -12.16
N HIS A 354 -27.33 -14.45 -12.32
CA HIS A 354 -26.10 -13.87 -12.89
C HIS A 354 -25.64 -14.61 -14.15
N PHE A 355 -26.58 -15.15 -14.93
CA PHE A 355 -26.26 -15.86 -16.17
C PHE A 355 -25.52 -14.94 -17.16
N ASN A 356 -24.52 -15.51 -17.83
CA ASN A 356 -23.58 -14.84 -18.74
C ASN A 356 -22.60 -13.86 -18.04
N ALA A 357 -22.45 -13.95 -16.72
CA ALA A 357 -21.49 -13.13 -15.97
C ALA A 357 -20.06 -13.69 -16.01
N THR A 358 -19.09 -12.80 -15.90
CA THR A 358 -17.66 -13.08 -15.66
C THR A 358 -17.15 -12.21 -14.51
N ASN A 359 -15.89 -12.36 -14.08
CA ASN A 359 -15.31 -11.48 -13.05
C ASN A 359 -15.45 -9.98 -13.38
N SER A 360 -15.43 -9.59 -14.66
CA SER A 360 -15.64 -8.19 -15.08
C SER A 360 -17.07 -7.68 -14.96
N SER A 361 -18.04 -8.58 -14.77
CA SER A 361 -19.46 -8.23 -14.64
C SER A 361 -19.80 -7.73 -13.24
N TYR A 362 -18.97 -7.99 -12.22
CA TYR A 362 -19.18 -7.46 -10.87
C TYR A 362 -19.16 -5.93 -10.86
N PRO A 363 -20.02 -5.27 -10.06
CA PRO A 363 -19.92 -3.84 -9.83
C PRO A 363 -18.57 -3.51 -9.17
N GLN A 364 -17.92 -2.46 -9.67
CA GLN A 364 -16.64 -1.94 -9.19
C GLN A 364 -16.82 -1.09 -7.94
#